data_AF-T1CXF8-F1
#
_entry.id   AF-T1CXF8-F1
#
_cell.length_a   1.000
_cell.length_b   1.000
_cell.length_c   1.000
_cell.angle_alpha   90.00
_cell.angle_beta   90.00
_cell.angle_gamma   90.00
#
_symmetry.space_group_name_H-M   'P 1'
#
loop_
_entity.id
_entity.type
_entity.pdbx_description
1 polymer ?
#
loop_
_entity_poly.entity_id
_entity_poly.type
_entity_poly.pdbx_seq_one_letter_code
_entity_poly.pdbx_strand_id
1 'polypeptide(L)'
;ALFRGAGWNVIKVIWGRTWDRLLALDVDSVLLNKMNSTVDGEFQKYATESGAYIREHFFGPDPRLRALVADLGDDALQSLPRGGHDYRKLYAAYRAATEQVGAPTAILAKTIKGWTLGPEIEARNATHQIKRMTRAQLLTLRNRLFLQQEI
;
A
#
# COMPACT_ATOMS: atom_id res chain seq x y z
N ALA A 1 -3.57 19.18 -0.61
CA ALA A 1 -3.61 20.63 -0.92
C ALA A 1 -3.29 21.48 0.31
N LEU A 2 -3.98 21.26 1.44
CA LEU A 2 -3.83 22.06 2.67
C LEU A 2 -2.39 22.26 3.16
N PHE A 3 -1.65 21.18 3.46
CA PHE A 3 -0.27 21.27 3.96
C PHE A 3 0.66 22.06 3.02
N ARG A 4 0.62 21.74 1.73
CA ARG A 4 1.46 22.41 0.72
C ARG A 4 1.06 23.89 0.57
N GLY A 5 -0.24 24.22 0.64
CA GLY A 5 -0.73 25.59 0.65
C GLY A 5 -0.35 26.38 1.92
N ALA A 6 -0.13 25.69 3.03
CA ALA A 6 0.38 26.27 4.27
C ALA A 6 1.93 26.36 4.33
N GLY A 7 2.62 26.14 3.21
CA GLY A 7 4.08 26.24 3.11
C GLY A 7 4.86 25.03 3.63
N TRP A 8 4.20 23.89 3.89
CA TRP A 8 4.89 22.67 4.33
C TRP A 8 5.56 21.95 3.17
N ASN A 9 6.72 21.34 3.44
CA ASN A 9 7.27 20.29 2.60
C ASN A 9 6.37 19.04 2.71
N VAL A 10 5.92 18.48 1.59
CA VAL A 10 5.00 17.32 1.59
C VAL A 10 5.63 16.16 0.83
N ILE A 11 5.91 15.09 1.56
CA ILE A 11 6.47 13.85 1.03
C ILE A 11 5.37 12.78 1.01
N LYS A 12 5.03 12.25 -0.16
CA LYS A 12 4.01 11.21 -0.32
C LYS A 12 4.66 9.83 -0.46
N VAL A 13 4.41 8.93 0.48
CA VAL A 13 4.92 7.55 0.48
C VAL A 13 3.78 6.60 0.13
N ILE A 14 3.48 6.49 -1.17
CA ILE A 14 2.24 5.85 -1.66
C ILE A 14 2.45 4.39 -2.06
N TRP A 15 3.54 4.10 -2.78
CA TRP A 15 3.80 2.80 -3.39
C TRP A 15 5.11 2.20 -2.86
N GLY A 16 5.11 0.91 -2.56
CA GLY A 16 6.32 0.19 -2.19
C GLY A 16 7.16 -0.15 -3.43
N ARG A 17 8.39 -0.62 -3.21
CA ARG A 17 9.41 -0.79 -4.27
C ARG A 17 9.01 -1.70 -5.43
N THR A 18 8.12 -2.67 -5.22
CA THR A 18 7.68 -3.57 -6.30
C THR A 18 6.97 -2.82 -7.43
N TRP A 19 6.36 -1.66 -7.11
CA TRP A 19 5.77 -0.78 -8.11
C TRP A 19 6.80 -0.02 -8.95
N ASP A 20 8.05 0.12 -8.49
CA ASP A 20 9.07 0.92 -9.19
C ASP A 20 9.32 0.37 -10.60
N ARG A 21 9.36 -0.97 -10.77
CA ARG A 21 9.47 -1.61 -12.08
C ARG A 21 8.28 -1.27 -12.97
N LEU A 22 7.06 -1.37 -12.46
CA LEU A 22 5.84 -1.11 -13.24
C LEU A 22 5.76 0.36 -13.66
N LEU A 23 6.10 1.28 -12.76
CA LEU A 23 6.15 2.72 -13.05
C LEU A 23 7.27 3.06 -14.06
N ALA A 24 8.41 2.37 -14.01
CA ALA A 24 9.48 2.56 -14.98
C ALA A 24 9.12 2.05 -16.39
N LEU A 25 8.23 1.06 -16.49
CA LEU A 25 7.71 0.54 -17.75
C LEU A 25 6.54 1.35 -18.31
N ASP A 26 5.94 2.25 -17.52
CA ASP A 26 4.78 3.07 -17.90
C ASP A 26 5.18 4.29 -18.76
N VAL A 27 5.58 4.02 -20.00
CA VAL A 27 6.02 5.07 -20.95
C VAL A 27 4.89 6.01 -21.38
N ASP A 28 3.65 5.51 -21.36
CA ASP A 28 2.45 6.25 -21.79
C ASP A 28 1.72 6.95 -20.62
N SER A 29 2.27 6.89 -19.40
CA SER A 29 1.65 7.42 -18.17
C SER A 29 0.26 6.84 -17.84
N VAL A 30 -0.08 5.67 -18.38
CA VAL A 30 -1.40 5.05 -18.21
C VAL A 30 -1.56 4.53 -16.79
N LEU A 31 -0.49 3.93 -16.24
CA LEU A 31 -0.49 3.45 -14.86
C LEU A 31 -0.60 4.63 -13.89
N LEU A 32 0.17 5.70 -14.12
CA LEU A 32 0.07 6.91 -13.33
C LEU A 32 -1.34 7.53 -13.39
N ASN A 33 -1.94 7.60 -14.57
CA ASN A 33 -3.29 8.14 -14.75
C ASN A 33 -4.33 7.28 -14.03
N LYS A 34 -4.26 5.94 -14.17
CA LYS A 34 -5.15 5.02 -13.46
C LYS A 34 -5.00 5.16 -11.93
N MET A 35 -3.77 5.27 -11.43
CA MET A 35 -3.51 5.48 -10.01
C MET A 35 -4.10 6.80 -9.47
N ASN A 36 -4.10 7.86 -10.27
CA ASN A 36 -4.65 9.16 -9.90
C ASN A 36 -6.18 9.20 -9.99
N SER A 37 -6.79 8.47 -10.93
CA SER A 37 -8.25 8.43 -11.10
C SER A 37 -8.95 7.44 -10.17
N THR A 38 -8.24 6.42 -9.68
CA THR A 38 -8.79 5.44 -8.74
C THR A 38 -8.99 6.06 -7.37
N VAL A 39 -10.23 5.99 -6.88
CA VAL A 39 -10.63 6.59 -5.60
C VAL A 39 -10.29 5.68 -4.41
N ASP A 40 -10.29 6.24 -3.20
CA ASP A 40 -9.91 5.51 -1.98
C ASP A 40 -10.79 4.27 -1.73
N GLY A 41 -12.09 4.35 -2.01
CA GLY A 41 -13.01 3.22 -1.88
C GLY A 41 -12.63 2.02 -2.76
N GLU A 42 -12.18 2.28 -3.99
CA GLU A 42 -11.66 1.24 -4.88
C GLU A 42 -10.33 0.68 -4.36
N PHE A 43 -9.43 1.54 -3.88
CA PHE A 43 -8.18 1.08 -3.28
C PHE A 43 -8.37 0.25 -2.01
N GLN A 44 -9.43 0.51 -1.24
CA GLN A 44 -9.81 -0.32 -0.11
C GLN A 44 -10.31 -1.68 -0.58
N LYS A 45 -11.15 -1.71 -1.64
CA LYS A 45 -11.63 -2.96 -2.24
C LYS A 45 -10.46 -3.81 -2.77
N TYR A 46 -9.52 -3.21 -3.50
CA TYR A 46 -8.34 -3.93 -4.00
C TYR A 46 -7.44 -4.50 -2.89
N ALA A 47 -7.50 -3.98 -1.66
CA ALA A 47 -6.73 -4.52 -0.55
C ALA A 47 -7.34 -5.81 0.05
N THR A 48 -8.61 -6.12 -0.26
CA THR A 48 -9.31 -7.33 0.23
C THR A 48 -9.64 -8.34 -0.86
N GLU A 49 -9.63 -7.92 -2.12
CA GLU A 49 -10.01 -8.76 -3.27
C GLU A 49 -8.84 -9.62 -3.79
N SER A 50 -9.19 -10.60 -4.63
CA SER A 50 -8.21 -11.49 -5.26
C SER A 50 -7.33 -10.79 -6.29
N GLY A 51 -6.16 -11.37 -6.58
CA GLY A 51 -5.31 -10.91 -7.68
C GLY A 51 -6.02 -10.90 -9.04
N ALA A 52 -6.89 -11.87 -9.32
CA ALA A 52 -7.72 -11.89 -10.53
C ALA A 52 -8.64 -10.67 -10.62
N TYR A 53 -9.30 -10.31 -9.51
CA TYR A 53 -10.14 -9.11 -9.45
C TYR A 53 -9.32 -7.84 -9.70
N ILE A 54 -8.13 -7.73 -9.09
CA ILE A 54 -7.20 -6.60 -9.30
C ILE A 54 -6.78 -6.54 -10.78
N ARG A 55 -6.42 -7.68 -11.38
CA ARG A 55 -6.05 -7.77 -12.80
C ARG A 55 -7.18 -7.27 -13.70
N GLU A 56 -8.41 -7.69 -13.44
CA GLU A 56 -9.56 -7.34 -14.28
C GLU A 56 -10.00 -5.89 -14.09
N HIS A 57 -10.05 -5.39 -12.86
CA HIS A 57 -10.69 -4.11 -12.56
C HIS A 57 -9.71 -2.93 -12.44
N PHE A 58 -8.46 -3.18 -12.03
CA PHE A 58 -7.43 -2.15 -11.99
C PHE A 58 -6.62 -2.12 -13.29
N PHE A 59 -6.04 -3.26 -13.69
CA PHE A 59 -5.19 -3.34 -14.88
C PHE A 59 -5.97 -3.67 -16.17
N GLY A 60 -7.18 -4.21 -16.05
CA GLY A 60 -7.93 -4.73 -17.18
C GLY A 60 -8.64 -3.71 -18.07
N PRO A 61 -9.09 -2.52 -17.60
CA PRO A 61 -9.78 -1.56 -18.44
C PRO A 61 -8.95 -0.96 -19.58
N ASP A 62 -7.62 -1.05 -19.52
CA ASP A 62 -6.71 -0.61 -20.58
C ASP A 62 -5.79 -1.77 -20.97
N PRO A 63 -5.75 -2.20 -22.25
CA PRO A 63 -4.86 -3.27 -22.71
C PRO A 63 -3.37 -3.02 -22.37
N ARG A 64 -2.93 -1.76 -22.32
CA ARG A 64 -1.55 -1.38 -21.97
C ARG A 64 -1.27 -1.66 -20.49
N LEU A 65 -2.22 -1.36 -19.60
CA LEU A 65 -2.10 -1.72 -18.19
C LEU A 65 -2.06 -3.23 -17.99
N ARG A 66 -2.88 -3.97 -18.76
CA ARG A 66 -2.88 -5.43 -18.71
C ARG A 66 -1.55 -6.01 -19.16
N ALA A 67 -0.93 -5.41 -20.18
CA ALA A 67 0.39 -5.78 -20.66
C ALA A 67 1.50 -5.55 -19.62
N LEU A 68 1.43 -4.46 -18.84
CA LEU A 68 2.40 -4.17 -17.76
C LEU A 68 2.50 -5.25 -16.69
N VAL A 69 1.44 -6.07 -16.53
CA VAL A 69 1.36 -7.12 -15.51
C VAL A 69 1.15 -8.51 -16.10
N ALA A 70 1.42 -8.68 -17.39
CA ALA A 70 1.21 -9.96 -18.09
C ALA A 70 2.12 -11.08 -17.53
N ASP A 71 3.29 -10.74 -17.02
CA ASP A 71 4.25 -11.66 -16.40
C ASP A 71 4.02 -11.88 -14.90
N LEU A 72 3.16 -11.08 -14.27
CA LEU A 72 2.85 -11.20 -12.85
C LEU A 72 1.72 -12.21 -12.64
N GLY A 73 1.89 -13.15 -11.72
CA GLY A 73 0.79 -14.00 -11.23
C GLY A 73 -0.18 -13.22 -10.34
N ASP A 74 -1.37 -13.78 -10.10
CA ASP A 74 -2.40 -13.13 -9.27
C ASP A 74 -1.93 -12.91 -7.82
N ASP A 75 -1.16 -13.85 -7.25
CA ASP A 75 -0.56 -13.68 -5.92
C ASP A 75 0.44 -12.50 -5.88
N ALA A 76 1.16 -12.27 -6.98
CA ALA A 76 2.07 -11.13 -7.11
C ALA A 76 1.29 -9.81 -7.17
N LEU A 77 0.15 -9.78 -7.85
CA LEU A 77 -0.73 -8.61 -7.89
C LEU A 77 -1.33 -8.29 -6.52
N GLN A 78 -1.78 -9.32 -5.80
CA GLN A 78 -2.34 -9.15 -4.45
C GLN A 78 -1.28 -8.69 -3.45
N SER A 79 -0.01 -9.06 -3.65
CA SER A 79 1.10 -8.70 -2.75
C SER A 79 1.78 -7.37 -3.10
N LEU A 80 1.29 -6.61 -4.10
CA LEU A 80 1.84 -5.29 -4.45
C LEU A 80 1.76 -4.31 -3.25
N PRO A 81 2.90 -3.89 -2.67
CA PRO A 81 2.92 -3.23 -1.37
C PRO A 81 2.54 -1.75 -1.45
N ARG A 82 1.88 -1.26 -0.40
CA ARG A 82 1.74 0.19 -0.15
C ARG A 82 3.05 0.76 0.41
N GLY A 83 3.33 2.01 0.10
CA GLY A 83 4.61 2.65 0.45
C GLY A 83 4.87 2.74 1.95
N GLY A 84 3.82 2.90 2.76
CA GLY A 84 3.93 2.93 4.23
C GLY A 84 4.33 1.60 4.86
N HIS A 85 4.39 0.50 4.09
CA HIS A 85 4.88 -0.81 4.52
C HIS A 85 6.25 -1.14 3.92
N ASP A 86 6.88 -0.21 3.20
CA ASP A 86 8.22 -0.38 2.65
C ASP A 86 9.23 0.47 3.44
N TYR A 87 10.06 -0.22 4.23
CA TYR A 87 11.07 0.44 5.08
C TYR A 87 12.05 1.33 4.30
N ARG A 88 12.38 1.02 3.04
CA ARG A 88 13.28 1.87 2.23
C ARG A 88 12.59 3.16 1.83
N LYS A 89 11.31 3.07 1.45
CA LYS A 89 10.51 4.25 1.08
C LYS A 89 10.27 5.15 2.30
N LEU A 90 10.00 4.55 3.47
CA LEU A 90 9.92 5.28 4.74
C LEU A 90 11.25 5.93 5.10
N TYR A 91 12.36 5.18 5.09
CA TYR A 91 13.68 5.72 5.40
C TYR A 91 14.05 6.90 4.50
N ALA A 92 13.83 6.78 3.19
CA ALA A 92 14.08 7.87 2.25
C ALA A 92 13.23 9.12 2.57
N ALA A 93 11.96 8.94 2.95
CA ALA A 93 11.08 10.03 3.35
C ALA A 93 11.54 10.72 4.64
N TYR A 94 11.93 9.94 5.66
CA TYR A 94 12.46 10.48 6.91
C TYR A 94 13.79 11.20 6.70
N ARG A 95 14.69 10.63 5.91
CA ARG A 95 15.97 11.26 5.57
C ARG A 95 15.75 12.62 4.89
N ALA A 96 14.91 12.66 3.86
CA ALA A 96 14.57 13.91 3.17
C ALA A 96 13.89 14.91 4.11
N ALA A 97 13.08 14.45 5.07
CA ALA A 97 12.47 15.32 6.07
C ALA A 97 13.49 15.89 7.08
N THR A 98 14.51 15.12 7.47
CA THR A 98 15.57 15.58 8.38
C THR A 98 16.57 16.52 7.72
N GLU A 99 16.72 16.44 6.40
CA GLU A 99 17.58 17.32 5.61
C GLU A 99 16.85 18.62 5.19
N GLN A 100 15.53 18.70 5.36
CA GLN A 100 14.72 19.87 5.03
C GLN A 100 14.98 21.03 5.99
N VAL A 101 15.24 22.22 5.44
CA VAL A 101 15.43 23.48 6.18
C VAL A 101 14.38 24.50 5.74
N GLY A 102 13.94 25.36 6.64
CA GLY A 102 13.07 26.50 6.32
C GLY A 102 11.57 26.21 6.19
N ALA A 103 11.14 24.96 6.35
CA ALA A 103 9.72 24.59 6.43
C ALA A 103 9.51 23.27 7.20
N PRO A 104 8.38 23.11 7.91
CA PRO A 104 7.99 21.82 8.48
C PRO A 104 7.70 20.79 7.37
N THR A 105 7.87 19.51 7.68
CA THR A 105 7.61 18.41 6.74
C THR A 105 6.42 17.56 7.18
N ALA A 106 5.51 17.28 6.23
CA ALA A 106 4.43 16.30 6.37
C ALA A 106 4.73 15.07 5.50
N ILE A 107 4.90 13.91 6.14
CA ILE A 107 5.04 12.60 5.47
C ILE A 107 3.66 11.94 5.41
N LEU A 108 3.13 11.75 4.21
CA LEU A 108 1.84 11.08 3.97
C LEU A 108 2.09 9.63 3.55
N ALA A 109 2.10 8.72 4.53
CA ALA A 109 2.33 7.30 4.32
C ALA A 109 1.01 6.54 4.06
N LYS A 110 0.89 5.93 2.87
CA LYS A 110 -0.25 5.06 2.53
C LYS A 110 -0.02 3.68 3.12
N THR A 111 -0.93 3.22 3.96
CA THR A 111 -0.86 1.92 4.66
C THR A 111 -2.12 1.09 4.40
N ILE A 112 -2.16 -0.12 4.95
CA ILE A 112 -3.34 -0.98 5.01
C ILE A 112 -3.71 -1.11 6.49
N LYS A 113 -4.96 -0.77 6.85
CA LYS A 113 -5.44 -0.91 8.23
C LYS A 113 -5.46 -2.39 8.62
N GLY A 114 -4.91 -2.72 9.79
CA GLY A 114 -4.83 -4.10 10.26
C GLY A 114 -3.88 -4.98 9.47
N TRP A 115 -2.94 -4.40 8.72
CA TRP A 115 -1.85 -5.14 8.06
C TRP A 115 -1.16 -6.05 9.08
N THR A 116 -0.92 -7.31 8.68
CA THR A 116 -0.41 -8.42 9.51
C THR A 116 -1.37 -9.10 10.47
N LEU A 117 -2.56 -8.56 10.69
CA LEU A 117 -3.52 -9.13 11.65
C LEU A 117 -4.39 -10.26 11.07
N GLY A 118 -4.17 -10.64 9.82
CA GLY A 118 -4.85 -11.73 9.14
C GLY A 118 -6.14 -11.31 8.42
N PRO A 119 -6.73 -12.20 7.60
CA PRO A 119 -7.80 -11.88 6.65
C PRO A 119 -9.10 -11.38 7.31
N GLU A 120 -9.29 -11.65 8.61
CA GLU A 120 -10.47 -11.21 9.35
C GLU A 120 -10.41 -9.74 9.79
N ILE A 121 -9.21 -9.13 9.80
CA ILE A 121 -8.97 -7.78 10.32
C ILE A 121 -8.32 -6.88 9.25
N GLU A 122 -7.42 -7.45 8.43
CA GLU A 122 -6.68 -6.73 7.40
C GLU A 122 -7.63 -6.17 6.33
N ALA A 123 -7.55 -4.85 6.11
CA ALA A 123 -8.34 -4.11 5.13
C ALA A 123 -9.87 -4.24 5.26
N ARG A 124 -10.40 -4.78 6.36
CA ARG A 124 -11.85 -4.84 6.62
C ARG A 124 -12.31 -3.62 7.40
N ASN A 125 -13.54 -3.17 7.12
CA ASN A 125 -14.28 -2.22 7.95
C ASN A 125 -14.78 -2.91 9.23
N ALA A 126 -13.89 -3.60 9.95
CA ALA A 126 -14.15 -3.96 11.32
C ALA A 126 -14.29 -2.66 12.11
N THR A 127 -15.46 -2.44 12.69
CA THR A 127 -15.67 -1.36 13.65
C THR A 127 -14.60 -1.45 14.75
N HIS A 128 -14.25 -0.33 15.37
CA HIS A 128 -13.35 -0.28 16.53
C HIS A 128 -13.87 -1.08 17.76
N GLN A 129 -14.88 -1.94 17.58
CA GLN A 129 -15.51 -2.82 18.56
C GLN A 129 -14.78 -4.17 18.72
N ILE A 130 -13.89 -4.57 17.81
CA ILE A 130 -13.03 -5.75 18.01
C ILE A 130 -11.91 -5.37 19.01
N LYS A 131 -12.27 -5.37 20.30
CA LYS A 131 -11.35 -5.03 21.40
C LYS A 131 -10.46 -6.20 21.83
N ARG A 132 -10.73 -7.43 21.36
CA ARG A 132 -10.03 -8.65 21.77
C ARG A 132 -9.79 -9.55 20.55
N MET A 133 -8.56 -10.03 20.40
CA MET A 133 -8.24 -11.07 19.42
C MET A 133 -8.63 -12.45 19.97
N THR A 134 -9.12 -13.33 19.11
CA THR A 134 -9.35 -14.74 19.48
C THR A 134 -8.02 -15.46 19.65
N ARG A 135 -8.00 -16.60 20.35
CA ARG A 135 -6.79 -17.43 20.48
C ARG A 135 -6.20 -17.82 19.12
N ALA A 136 -7.05 -18.12 18.14
CA ALA A 136 -6.61 -18.44 16.79
C ALA A 136 -5.92 -17.25 16.11
N GLN A 137 -6.50 -16.04 16.22
CA GLN A 137 -5.88 -14.82 15.69
C GLN A 137 -4.53 -14.51 16.36
N LEU A 138 -4.41 -14.72 17.68
CA LEU A 138 -3.15 -14.56 18.41
C LEU A 138 -2.08 -15.55 17.94
N LEU A 139 -2.44 -16.82 17.70
CA LEU A 139 -1.51 -17.83 17.18
C LEU A 139 -1.05 -17.48 15.76
N THR A 140 -1.94 -16.98 14.90
CA THR A 140 -1.60 -16.48 13.56
C THR A 140 -0.63 -15.32 13.63
N LEU A 141 -0.89 -14.34 14.52
CA LEU A 141 0.00 -13.19 14.72
C LEU A 141 1.39 -13.63 15.20
N ARG A 142 1.45 -14.50 16.22
CA ARG A 142 2.71 -15.08 16.74
C ARG A 142 3.53 -15.71 15.62
N ASN A 143 2.88 -16.54 14.79
CA ASN A 143 3.57 -17.24 13.71
C ASN A 143 4.07 -16.26 12.64
N ARG A 144 3.27 -15.24 12.29
CA ARG A 144 3.61 -14.24 11.28
C ARG A 144 4.75 -13.31 11.72
N LEU A 145 4.85 -13.04 13.01
CA LEU A 145 5.93 -12.24 13.61
C LEU A 145 7.15 -13.08 14.02
N PHE A 146 7.14 -14.39 13.75
CA PHE A 146 8.22 -15.31 14.13
C PHE A 146 8.55 -15.34 15.64
N LEU A 147 7.54 -15.16 16.48
CA LEU A 147 7.68 -15.10 17.95
C LEU A 147 7.56 -16.48 18.62
N GLN A 148 7.96 -17.56 17.94
CA GLN A 148 7.81 -18.93 18.49
C GLN A 148 8.78 -19.24 19.63
N GLN A 149 9.89 -18.51 19.75
CA GLN A 149 10.95 -18.76 20.74
C GLN A 149 10.82 -17.90 22.02
N GLU A 150 9.87 -16.96 22.05
CA GLU A 150 9.75 -15.96 23.13
C GLU A 150 8.63 -16.28 24.14
N ILE A 151 7.98 -17.45 24.02
CA ILE A 151 6.91 -17.93 24.92
C ILE A 151 7.16 -19.40 25.28
#